data_AF-A0A1X9XSY3-F1
#
_entry.id   AF-A0A1X9XSY3-F1
#
_cell.length_a   1.000
_cell.length_b   1.000
_cell.length_c   1.000
_cell.angle_alpha   90.00
_cell.angle_beta   90.00
_cell.angle_gamma   90.00
#
_symmetry.space_group_name_H-M   'P 1'
#
loop_
_entity.id
_entity.type
_entity.pdbx_description
1 polymer ?
#
loop_
_entity_poly.entity_id
_entity_poly.type
_entity_poly.pdbx_seq_one_letter_code
_entity_poly.pdbx_strand_id
1 'polypeptide(L)'
;NAKETGRKALYFDPNKILYVDGLKEAESDALIAELKGYMIQPGAEYCHKWRKGDIVIWDNRCSYHRAAGDYPPEEDRIHWRVS
;
A
#
# COMPACT_ATOMS: atom_id res chain seq x y z
N ASN A 1 -3.32 -12.85 -2.37
CA ASN A 1 -2.37 -13.81 -2.98
C ASN A 1 -2.63 -13.93 -4.48
N ALA A 2 -1.69 -13.42 -5.29
CA ALA A 2 -1.69 -13.56 -6.73
C ALA A 2 -1.39 -15.03 -7.11
N LYS A 3 -2.45 -15.81 -7.36
CA LYS A 3 -2.38 -17.26 -7.61
C LYS A 3 -1.46 -17.60 -8.78
N GLU A 4 -1.35 -16.70 -9.75
CA GLU A 4 -0.59 -16.86 -10.98
C GLU A 4 0.92 -16.93 -10.73
N THR A 5 1.40 -16.29 -9.66
CA THR A 5 2.83 -16.25 -9.31
C THR A 5 3.23 -17.30 -8.27
N GLY A 6 2.26 -17.90 -7.57
CA GLY A 6 2.51 -18.78 -6.42
C GLY A 6 3.14 -18.09 -5.20
N ARG A 7 3.47 -16.79 -5.28
CA ARG A 7 4.11 -16.05 -4.20
C ARG A 7 3.08 -15.66 -3.14
N LYS A 8 3.45 -15.85 -1.87
CA LYS A 8 2.69 -15.30 -0.73
C LYS A 8 2.98 -13.81 -0.62
N ALA A 9 1.92 -13.04 -0.38
CA ALA A 9 2.00 -11.60 -0.12
C ALA A 9 1.15 -11.26 1.10
N LEU A 10 1.55 -10.22 1.82
CA LEU A 10 0.76 -9.69 2.92
C LEU A 10 -0.44 -8.93 2.32
N TYR A 11 -1.65 -9.38 2.64
CA TYR A 11 -2.89 -8.70 2.27
C TYR A 11 -3.36 -7.86 3.45
N PHE A 12 -2.90 -6.62 3.49
CA PHE A 12 -2.98 -5.79 4.68
C PHE A 12 -2.96 -4.30 4.29
N ASP A 13 -3.88 -3.53 4.87
CA ASP A 13 -3.93 -2.08 4.76
C ASP A 13 -4.08 -1.49 6.17
N PRO A 14 -3.02 -0.88 6.74
CA PRO A 14 -3.02 -0.40 8.12
C PRO A 14 -4.04 0.71 8.36
N ASN A 15 -4.56 1.35 7.30
CA ASN A 15 -5.55 2.42 7.41
C ASN A 15 -6.99 1.88 7.39
N LYS A 16 -7.20 0.59 7.13
CA LYS A 16 -8.53 -0.03 7.02
C LYS A 16 -8.76 -1.18 7.99
N ILE A 17 -7.71 -1.70 8.60
CA ILE A 17 -7.82 -2.79 9.57
C ILE A 17 -8.31 -2.23 10.91
N LEU A 18 -9.26 -2.94 11.51
CA LEU A 18 -9.80 -2.61 12.82
C LEU A 18 -9.15 -3.46 13.92
N TYR A 19 -9.08 -4.78 13.72
CA TYR A 19 -8.44 -5.74 14.61
C TYR A 19 -8.23 -7.07 13.87
N VAL A 20 -7.50 -7.99 14.49
CA VAL A 20 -7.32 -9.38 14.04
C VAL A 20 -8.30 -10.27 14.79
N ASP A 21 -9.19 -10.92 14.04
CA ASP A 21 -10.20 -11.82 14.61
C ASP A 21 -9.55 -12.97 15.40
N GLY A 22 -10.13 -13.30 16.55
CA GLY A 22 -9.62 -14.33 17.47
C GLY A 22 -8.48 -13.90 18.40
N LEU A 23 -7.97 -12.67 18.30
CA LEU A 23 -6.97 -12.13 19.24
C LEU A 23 -7.60 -11.17 20.25
N LYS A 24 -6.97 -11.03 21.42
CA LYS A 24 -7.30 -9.91 22.32
C LYS A 24 -6.81 -8.61 21.71
N GLU A 25 -7.43 -7.50 22.08
CA GLU A 25 -7.10 -6.15 21.57
C GLU A 25 -5.59 -5.85 21.60
N ALA A 26 -4.94 -6.02 22.75
CA ALA A 26 -3.50 -5.77 22.88
C ALA A 26 -2.63 -6.67 21.97
N GLU A 27 -3.05 -7.92 21.74
CA GLU A 27 -2.33 -8.87 20.87
C GLU A 27 -2.55 -8.51 19.39
N SER A 28 -3.77 -8.12 19.04
CA SER A 28 -4.14 -7.61 17.71
C SER A 28 -3.34 -6.35 17.37
N ASP A 29 -3.29 -5.38 18.27
CA ASP A 29 -2.56 -4.12 18.07
C ASP A 29 -1.05 -4.35 17.91
N ALA A 30 -0.48 -5.23 18.74
CA ALA A 30 0.93 -5.60 18.63
C ALA A 30 1.25 -6.23 17.27
N LEU A 31 0.41 -7.16 16.81
CA LEU A 31 0.58 -7.80 15.50
C LEU A 31 0.40 -6.81 14.34
N ILE A 32 -0.58 -5.91 14.41
CA ILE A 32 -0.78 -4.86 13.41
C ILE A 32 0.44 -3.95 13.33
N ALA A 33 1.02 -3.56 14.46
CA ALA A 33 2.22 -2.75 14.51
C ALA A 33 3.43 -3.47 13.89
N GLU A 34 3.60 -4.76 14.18
CA GLU A 34 4.65 -5.60 13.57
C GLU A 34 4.49 -5.68 12.05
N LEU A 35 3.28 -6.03 11.58
CA LEU A 35 2.97 -6.16 10.16
C LEU A 35 3.18 -4.85 9.38
N LYS A 36 2.83 -3.71 9.99
CA LYS A 36 3.10 -2.39 9.42
C LYS A 36 4.60 -2.16 9.20
N GLY A 37 5.46 -2.65 10.10
CA GLY A 37 6.91 -2.59 9.96
C GLY A 37 7.42 -3.34 8.72
N TYR A 38 6.78 -4.45 8.33
CA TYR A 38 7.16 -5.20 7.12
C TYR A 38 6.67 -4.57 5.81
N MET A 39 5.70 -3.66 5.85
CA MET A 39 5.17 -3.04 4.63
C MET A 39 6.12 -2.01 4.01
N ILE A 40 6.86 -1.28 4.85
CA ILE A 40 7.72 -0.16 4.43
C ILE A 40 9.15 -0.54 4.75
N GLN A 41 9.76 -1.31 3.85
CA GLN A 41 11.13 -1.77 3.98
C GLN A 41 12.05 -0.89 3.11
N PRO A 42 13.16 -0.37 3.66
CA PRO A 42 14.13 0.39 2.89
C PRO A 42 14.57 -0.38 1.63
N GLY A 43 14.40 0.23 0.46
CA GLY A 43 14.76 -0.37 -0.83
C GLY A 43 13.69 -1.25 -1.47
N ALA A 44 12.54 -1.50 -0.81
CA ALA A 44 11.39 -2.18 -1.40
C ALA A 44 10.36 -1.20 -2.02
N GLU A 45 10.68 0.10 -2.04
CA GLU A 45 9.80 1.15 -2.52
C GLU A 45 10.12 1.55 -3.96
N TYR A 46 9.07 1.75 -4.75
CA TYR A 46 9.15 2.43 -6.03
C TYR A 46 8.41 3.77 -5.92
N CYS A 47 9.11 4.88 -6.18
CA CYS A 47 8.54 6.21 -6.23
C CYS A 47 8.55 6.73 -7.67
N HIS A 48 7.35 6.99 -8.21
CA HIS A 48 7.21 7.47 -9.58
C HIS A 48 7.18 9.01 -9.63
N LYS A 49 8.09 9.58 -10.41
CA LYS A 49 8.07 11.02 -10.75
C LYS A 49 7.21 11.23 -12.00
N TRP A 50 5.95 11.58 -11.77
CA TRP A 50 4.95 11.77 -12.83
C TRP A 50 5.33 12.80 -13.88
N ARG A 51 5.03 12.48 -15.15
CA ARG A 51 5.00 13.40 -16.29
C ARG A 51 3.67 13.25 -17.01
N LYS A 52 3.25 14.30 -17.73
CA LYS A 52 2.00 14.25 -18.51
C LYS A 52 2.08 13.13 -19.54
N GLY A 53 1.07 12.26 -19.54
CA GLY A 53 0.98 11.10 -20.42
C GLY A 53 1.53 9.80 -19.84
N ASP A 54 2.16 9.83 -18.66
CA ASP A 54 2.61 8.60 -18.00
C ASP A 54 1.43 7.71 -17.59
N ILE A 55 1.63 6.40 -17.72
CA ILE A 55 0.70 5.38 -17.26
C ILE A 55 1.46 4.44 -16.34
N VAL A 56 0.94 4.24 -15.14
CA VAL A 56 1.44 3.25 -14.18
C VAL A 56 0.37 2.20 -13.97
N ILE A 57 0.77 0.93 -14.07
CA ILE A 57 -0.07 -0.24 -13.80
C ILE A 57 0.55 -1.00 -12.64
N TRP A 58 -0.25 -1.39 -11.66
CA TRP A 58 0.20 -2.17 -10.50
C TRP A 58 -0.80 -3.28 -10.14
N ASP A 59 -0.32 -4.33 -9.46
CA ASP A 59 -1.18 -5.42 -8.95
C ASP A 59 -1.68 -5.10 -7.54
N ASN A 60 -2.94 -4.70 -7.43
CA ASN A 60 -3.57 -4.32 -6.17
C ASN A 60 -3.73 -5.47 -5.15
N ARG A 61 -3.38 -6.71 -5.51
CA ARG A 61 -3.48 -7.90 -4.63
C ARG A 61 -2.19 -8.15 -3.84
N CYS A 62 -1.08 -7.55 -4.23
CA CYS A 62 0.23 -7.76 -3.61
C CYS A 62 1.10 -6.48 -3.51
N SER A 63 0.57 -5.32 -3.89
CA SER A 63 1.22 -4.03 -3.69
C SER A 63 0.42 -3.13 -2.75
N TYR A 64 1.12 -2.30 -1.99
CA TYR A 64 0.55 -1.18 -1.26
C TYR A 64 1.03 0.13 -1.91
N HIS A 65 0.16 1.14 -1.99
CA HIS A 65 0.49 2.43 -2.59
C HIS A 65 -0.03 3.59 -1.77
N ARG A 66 0.66 4.72 -1.88
CA ARG A 66 0.32 6.00 -1.23
C ARG A 66 0.61 7.13 -2.21
N ALA A 67 -0.25 8.15 -2.26
CA ALA A 67 0.10 9.40 -2.92
C ALA A 67 1.25 10.08 -2.17
N ALA A 68 2.33 10.45 -2.85
CA ALA A 68 3.55 10.96 -2.22
C ALA A 68 3.30 12.21 -1.36
N GLY A 69 2.35 13.07 -1.76
CA GLY A 69 1.97 14.28 -1.03
C GLY A 69 3.05 15.36 -1.02
N ASP A 70 4.06 15.22 -1.89
CA ASP A 70 5.25 16.07 -2.03
C ASP A 70 5.05 17.18 -3.06
N TYR A 71 3.81 17.65 -3.24
CA TYR A 71 3.44 18.64 -4.24
C TYR A 71 2.70 19.82 -3.64
N PRO A 72 2.81 21.03 -4.23
CA PRO A 72 2.14 22.21 -3.70
C PRO A 72 0.62 22.04 -3.74
N PRO A 73 -0.11 22.39 -2.67
CA PRO A 73 -1.56 22.27 -2.63
C PRO A 73 -2.28 23.18 -3.64
N GLU A 74 -1.62 24.23 -4.12
CA GLU A 74 -2.12 25.16 -5.14
C GLU A 74 -2.02 24.64 -6.58
N GLU A 75 -1.32 23.53 -6.83
CA GLU A 75 -1.19 22.94 -8.16
C GLU A 75 -2.24 21.86 -8.42
N ASP A 76 -3.01 22.03 -9.50
CA ASP A 76 -3.93 20.99 -9.95
C ASP A 76 -3.21 19.74 -10.45
N ARG A 77 -3.60 18.57 -9.93
CA ARG A 77 -3.12 17.26 -10.36
C ARG A 77 -4.26 16.31 -10.68
N ILE A 78 -4.59 16.21 -11.96
CA ILE A 78 -5.67 15.36 -12.46
C ILE A 78 -5.10 14.01 -12.91
N HIS A 79 -5.61 12.92 -12.32
CA HIS A 79 -5.28 11.55 -12.71
C HIS A 79 -6.56 10.83 -13.14
N TRP A 80 -6.45 10.02 -14.19
CA TRP A 80 -7.49 9.09 -14.60
C TRP A 80 -7.15 7.70 -14.08
N ARG A 81 -8.14 6.98 -13.54
CA ARG A 81 -7.94 5.62 -13.02
C ARG A 81 -9.02 4.69 -13.56
N VAL A 82 -8.60 3.47 -13.89
CA VAL A 82 -9.47 2.31 -14.11
C VAL A 82 -9.02 1.24 -13.13
N SER A 83 -9.97 0.50 -12.55
CA SER A 83 -9.73 -0.53 -11.54
C SER A 83 -10.58 -1.75 -11.82
#